data_AF-A0A2Z5WUZ5-F1
#
_entry.id   AF-A0A2Z5WUZ5-F1
#
_cell.length_a   1.000
_cell.length_b   1.000
_cell.length_c   1.000
_cell.angle_alpha   90.00
_cell.angle_beta   90.00
_cell.angle_gamma   90.00
#
_symmetry.space_group_name_H-M   'P 1'
#
loop_
_entity.id
_entity.type
_entity.pdbx_description
1 polymer ?
#
loop_
_entity_poly.entity_id
_entity_poly.type
_entity_poly.pdbx_seq_one_letter_code
_entity_poly.pdbx_strand_id
1 'polypeptide(L)'
;MPYSQFKTLESVVATFDLTVEDTVHLFSQTEPIKPSDRLKDIINEGLDLAIATSTEKARSELLISPILMEVRRSFHKQISLFSGNNFDVEPERGLNGFCDFIVSASATQSVITAPVLTVVEAKENDLRSGLGQCIAEMVGAQIFNQRKGLVHAIYGTVTTGTTWRFLKLDQQKVHIDLTEYFINQLDLILGILALPFQGLGEFHS
;
A
#
# COMPACT_ATOMS: atom_id res chain seq x y z
N MET A 1 -14.55 6.58 14.38
CA MET A 1 -14.39 5.11 14.30
C MET A 1 -13.20 4.85 13.39
N PRO A 2 -12.02 4.41 13.86
CA PRO A 2 -10.80 4.44 13.03
C PRO A 2 -10.73 3.25 12.06
N TYR A 3 -9.96 3.33 10.98
CA TYR A 3 -9.73 2.23 10.03
C TYR A 3 -9.39 0.89 10.71
N SER A 4 -8.60 0.95 11.79
CA SER A 4 -8.18 -0.21 12.59
C SER A 4 -9.32 -0.99 13.27
N GLN A 5 -10.55 -0.47 13.25
CA GLN A 5 -11.72 -1.22 13.72
C GLN A 5 -12.14 -2.35 12.75
N PHE A 6 -11.80 -2.23 11.46
CA PHE A 6 -12.16 -3.20 10.44
C PHE A 6 -11.20 -4.40 10.52
N LYS A 7 -11.40 -5.25 11.52
CA LYS A 7 -10.51 -6.38 11.83
C LYS A 7 -10.70 -7.58 10.91
N THR A 8 -11.84 -7.68 10.23
CA THR A 8 -12.15 -8.83 9.38
C THR A 8 -12.65 -8.40 8.02
N LEU A 9 -12.43 -9.27 7.03
CA LEU A 9 -12.87 -9.09 5.66
C LEU A 9 -14.40 -8.98 5.60
N GLU A 10 -15.11 -9.84 6.34
CA GLU A 10 -16.57 -9.86 6.39
C GLU A 10 -17.13 -8.53 6.89
N SER A 11 -16.51 -7.92 7.90
CA SER A 11 -16.99 -6.65 8.47
C SER A 11 -16.90 -5.49 7.47
N VAL A 12 -15.79 -5.38 6.73
CA VAL A 12 -15.58 -4.29 5.78
C VAL A 12 -16.43 -4.48 4.54
N VAL A 13 -16.57 -5.72 4.08
CA VAL A 13 -17.43 -6.10 2.95
C VAL A 13 -18.89 -5.77 3.23
N ALA A 14 -19.42 -6.19 4.38
CA ALA A 14 -20.80 -5.91 4.77
C ALA A 14 -21.05 -4.41 5.00
N THR A 15 -20.08 -3.69 5.58
CA THR A 15 -20.24 -2.26 5.88
C THR A 15 -20.28 -1.38 4.63
N PHE A 16 -19.52 -1.75 3.60
CA PHE A 16 -19.34 -0.94 2.39
C PHE A 16 -19.98 -1.53 1.14
N ASP A 17 -20.79 -2.58 1.29
CA ASP A 17 -21.48 -3.27 0.20
C ASP A 17 -20.53 -3.70 -0.92
N LEU A 18 -19.42 -4.34 -0.52
CA LEU A 18 -18.38 -4.78 -1.44
C LEU A 18 -18.62 -6.22 -1.90
N THR A 19 -17.97 -6.59 -3.00
CA THR A 19 -17.78 -7.97 -3.41
C THR A 19 -16.28 -8.28 -3.40
N VAL A 20 -15.93 -9.52 -3.05
CA VAL A 20 -14.53 -9.95 -3.02
C VAL A 20 -14.33 -11.09 -4.01
N GLU A 21 -13.25 -11.01 -4.76
CA GLU A 21 -12.77 -12.07 -5.65
C GLU A 21 -11.30 -12.37 -5.33
N ASP A 22 -11.03 -13.61 -4.96
CA ASP A 22 -9.68 -14.13 -4.88
C ASP A 22 -9.16 -14.38 -6.30
N THR A 23 -8.06 -13.72 -6.67
CA THR A 23 -7.44 -13.84 -7.98
C THR A 23 -6.02 -14.35 -7.83
N VAL A 24 -5.66 -15.39 -8.57
CA VAL A 24 -4.27 -15.86 -8.63
C VAL A 24 -3.54 -15.06 -9.70
N HIS A 25 -2.32 -14.62 -9.41
CA HIS A 25 -1.45 -13.91 -10.36
C HIS A 25 -2.05 -12.60 -10.90
N LEU A 26 -2.80 -11.89 -10.06
CA LEU A 26 -3.49 -10.64 -10.41
C LEU A 26 -2.52 -9.61 -11.03
N PHE A 27 -1.28 -9.56 -10.53
CA PHE A 27 -0.25 -8.63 -11.00
C PHE A 27 0.86 -9.28 -11.84
N SER A 28 0.61 -10.45 -12.45
CA SER A 28 1.64 -11.16 -13.23
C SER A 28 2.11 -10.42 -14.49
N GLN A 29 1.30 -9.50 -15.01
CA GLN A 29 1.63 -8.69 -16.20
C GLN A 29 2.27 -7.35 -15.83
N THR A 30 2.52 -7.09 -14.55
CA THR A 30 3.15 -5.85 -14.10
C THR A 30 4.62 -5.82 -14.50
N GLU A 31 5.04 -4.74 -15.15
CA GLU A 31 6.44 -4.54 -15.50
C GLU A 31 7.29 -4.37 -14.24
N PRO A 32 8.36 -5.18 -14.07
CA PRO A 32 9.24 -5.09 -12.90
C PRO A 32 10.06 -3.79 -12.94
N ILE A 33 10.26 -3.17 -11.77
CA ILE A 33 11.17 -2.03 -11.61
C ILE A 33 12.46 -2.51 -10.96
N LYS A 34 13.57 -2.39 -11.67
CA LYS A 34 14.87 -2.83 -11.16
C LYS A 34 15.23 -2.10 -9.85
N PRO A 35 15.43 -2.80 -8.72
CA PRO A 35 15.91 -2.18 -7.48
C PRO A 35 17.34 -1.69 -7.67
N SER A 36 17.64 -0.50 -7.13
CA SER A 36 19.03 -0.04 -7.09
C SER A 36 19.89 -0.89 -6.15
N ASP A 37 21.21 -0.82 -6.35
CA ASP A 37 22.14 -1.49 -5.46
C ASP A 37 22.09 -0.91 -4.03
N ARG A 38 21.82 0.40 -3.90
CA ARG A 38 21.58 1.03 -2.59
C ARG A 38 20.39 0.40 -1.85
N LEU A 39 19.28 0.13 -2.53
CA LEU A 39 18.14 -0.52 -1.86
C LEU A 39 18.52 -1.93 -1.43
N LYS A 40 19.18 -2.69 -2.30
CA LYS A 40 19.60 -4.07 -1.98
C LYS A 40 20.51 -4.09 -0.76
N ASP A 41 21.48 -3.19 -0.68
CA ASP A 41 22.39 -3.10 0.48
C ASP A 41 21.62 -2.78 1.77
N ILE A 42 20.71 -1.81 1.73
CA ILE A 42 19.86 -1.45 2.88
C ILE A 42 18.99 -2.63 3.32
N ILE A 43 18.37 -3.34 2.38
CA ILE A 43 17.50 -4.47 2.69
C ILE A 43 18.31 -5.65 3.23
N ASN A 44 19.50 -5.92 2.68
CA ASN A 44 20.37 -6.97 3.20
C ASN A 44 20.77 -6.71 4.65
N GLU A 45 21.16 -5.48 4.99
CA GLU A 45 21.51 -5.10 6.37
C GLU A 45 20.28 -5.08 7.29
N GLY A 46 19.18 -4.50 6.81
CA GLY A 46 17.95 -4.34 7.58
C GLY A 46 17.21 -5.65 7.87
N LEU A 47 17.29 -6.63 6.96
CA LEU A 47 16.61 -7.92 7.08
C LEU A 47 17.06 -8.71 8.30
N ASP A 48 18.37 -8.85 8.49
CA ASP A 48 18.93 -9.59 9.62
C ASP A 48 18.49 -8.98 10.95
N LEU A 49 18.51 -7.65 11.04
CA LEU A 49 18.12 -6.93 12.26
C LEU A 49 16.60 -6.96 12.51
N ALA A 50 15.79 -6.84 11.46
CA ALA A 50 14.34 -6.92 11.56
C ALA A 50 13.89 -8.31 12.02
N ILE A 51 14.54 -9.37 11.53
CA ILE A 51 14.29 -10.75 11.97
C ILE A 51 14.73 -10.93 13.43
N ALA A 52 15.94 -10.50 13.78
CA ALA A 52 16.49 -10.69 15.12
C ALA A 52 15.68 -9.97 16.21
N THR A 53 15.13 -8.80 15.91
CA THR A 53 14.35 -8.01 16.88
C THR A 53 12.86 -8.35 16.87
N SER A 54 12.31 -8.82 15.75
CA SER A 54 10.91 -9.24 15.58
C SER A 54 9.86 -8.18 15.98
N THR A 55 10.20 -6.89 15.94
CA THR A 55 9.28 -5.79 16.28
C THR A 55 8.60 -5.21 15.04
N GLU A 56 7.36 -4.74 15.20
CA GLU A 56 6.65 -3.95 14.17
C GLU A 56 7.50 -2.77 13.70
N LYS A 57 8.05 -2.02 14.66
CA LYS A 57 8.87 -0.85 14.37
C LYS A 57 10.10 -1.18 13.52
N ALA A 58 10.80 -2.27 13.81
CA ALA A 58 11.96 -2.68 13.01
C ALA A 58 11.57 -3.05 11.58
N ARG A 59 10.44 -3.74 11.36
CA ARG A 59 9.97 -4.07 10.01
C ARG A 59 9.57 -2.83 9.22
N SER A 60 8.82 -1.93 9.87
CA SER A 60 8.44 -0.63 9.32
C SER A 60 9.66 0.20 8.91
N GLU A 61 10.66 0.37 9.79
CA GLU A 61 11.81 1.24 9.55
C GLU A 61 12.88 0.63 8.64
N LEU A 62 13.11 -0.68 8.73
CA LEU A 62 14.24 -1.34 8.07
C LEU A 62 13.85 -2.02 6.76
N LEU A 63 12.57 -2.35 6.55
CA LEU A 63 12.10 -3.08 5.35
C LEU A 63 11.08 -2.28 4.55
N ILE A 64 9.96 -1.91 5.17
CA ILE A 64 8.82 -1.30 4.45
C ILE A 64 9.19 0.10 3.98
N SER A 65 9.65 0.97 4.88
CA SER A 65 10.00 2.36 4.55
C SER A 65 11.08 2.46 3.46
N PRO A 66 12.20 1.71 3.50
CA PRO A 66 13.18 1.71 2.40
C PRO A 66 12.61 1.32 1.04
N ILE A 67 11.73 0.33 0.97
CA ILE A 67 11.06 -0.08 -0.27
C ILE A 67 10.17 1.07 -0.79
N LEU A 68 9.36 1.69 0.07
CA LEU A 68 8.51 2.82 -0.34
C LEU A 68 9.33 4.05 -0.74
N MET A 69 10.48 4.29 -0.09
CA MET A 69 11.43 5.33 -0.50
C MET A 69 12.03 5.06 -1.88
N GLU A 70 12.23 3.79 -2.26
CA GLU A 70 12.67 3.40 -3.59
C GLU A 70 11.63 3.74 -4.65
N VAL A 71 10.36 3.37 -4.41
CA VAL A 71 9.24 3.74 -5.29
C VAL A 71 9.20 5.26 -5.45
N ARG A 72 9.33 6.01 -4.34
CA ARG A 72 9.41 7.48 -4.44
C ARG A 72 10.56 7.97 -5.31
N ARG A 73 11.69 7.29 -5.29
CA ARG A 73 12.85 7.65 -6.11
C ARG A 73 12.66 7.31 -7.58
N SER A 74 11.98 6.21 -7.92
CA SER A 74 11.72 5.85 -9.33
C SER A 74 10.84 6.89 -10.04
N PHE A 75 10.01 7.63 -9.29
CA PHE A 75 9.21 8.75 -9.80
C PHE A 75 9.89 10.13 -9.63
N HIS A 76 11.22 10.19 -9.56
CA HIS A 76 11.98 11.45 -9.39
C HIS A 76 11.48 12.32 -8.22
N LYS A 77 11.00 11.68 -7.13
CA LYS A 77 10.44 12.36 -5.95
C LYS A 77 9.16 13.15 -6.22
N GLN A 78 8.45 12.86 -7.30
CA GLN A 78 7.14 13.45 -7.65
C GLN A 78 5.96 12.77 -6.96
N ILE A 79 6.22 11.75 -6.14
CA ILE A 79 5.25 11.18 -5.21
C ILE A 79 5.70 11.43 -3.78
N SER A 80 4.75 11.43 -2.84
CA SER A 80 4.97 11.66 -1.42
C SER A 80 4.73 10.38 -0.63
N LEU A 81 5.45 10.24 0.48
CA LEU A 81 5.39 9.07 1.37
C LEU A 81 5.07 9.53 2.79
N PHE A 82 3.89 9.20 3.27
CA PHE A 82 3.40 9.50 4.62
C PHE A 82 3.51 8.22 5.46
N SER A 83 4.02 8.33 6.68
CA SER A 83 4.23 7.20 7.59
C SER A 83 3.61 7.55 8.94
N GLY A 84 2.59 6.80 9.36
CA GLY A 84 1.85 7.05 10.59
C GLY A 84 1.06 8.37 10.58
N ASN A 85 0.50 8.75 9.42
CA ASN A 85 -0.31 9.97 9.28
C ASN A 85 -1.82 9.65 9.36
N ASN A 86 -2.61 10.60 9.85
CA ASN A 86 -4.07 10.51 9.76
C ASN A 86 -4.56 10.70 8.32
N PHE A 87 -5.56 9.92 7.94
CA PHE A 87 -6.24 10.04 6.66
C PHE A 87 -7.76 10.04 6.84
N ASP A 88 -8.29 11.20 7.20
CA ASP A 88 -9.70 11.37 7.57
C ASP A 88 -10.54 11.77 6.35
N VAL A 89 -11.27 10.80 5.77
CA VAL A 89 -12.03 10.99 4.53
C VAL A 89 -13.53 11.12 4.79
N GLU A 90 -14.12 10.16 5.52
CA GLU A 90 -15.52 10.16 5.95
C GLU A 90 -15.63 9.60 7.38
N PRO A 91 -15.39 10.45 8.40
CA PRO A 91 -15.35 9.99 9.78
C PRO A 91 -16.62 9.28 10.27
N GLU A 92 -17.78 9.76 9.81
CA GLU A 92 -19.10 9.20 10.13
C GLU A 92 -19.27 7.75 9.67
N ARG A 93 -18.53 7.31 8.65
CA ARG A 93 -18.54 5.92 8.14
C ARG A 93 -17.37 5.09 8.63
N GLY A 94 -16.60 5.63 9.57
CA GLY A 94 -15.42 4.98 10.09
C GLY A 94 -14.19 5.05 9.17
N LEU A 95 -14.20 5.92 8.15
CA LEU A 95 -13.10 6.12 7.21
C LEU A 95 -12.21 7.27 7.69
N ASN A 96 -11.53 7.04 8.83
CA ASN A 96 -10.66 8.01 9.52
C ASN A 96 -9.56 7.30 10.33
N GLY A 97 -8.57 8.05 10.79
CA GLY A 97 -7.52 7.59 11.68
C GLY A 97 -6.18 7.35 10.99
N PHE A 98 -5.25 6.79 11.76
CA PHE A 98 -3.87 6.53 11.34
C PHE A 98 -3.80 5.41 10.30
N CYS A 99 -3.03 5.65 9.24
CA CYS A 99 -2.57 4.62 8.31
C CYS A 99 -1.06 4.39 8.51
N ASP A 100 -0.61 3.14 8.38
CA ASP A 100 0.80 2.81 8.57
C ASP A 100 1.66 3.53 7.52
N PHE A 101 1.30 3.39 6.24
CA PHE A 101 1.84 4.24 5.19
C PHE A 101 0.81 4.60 4.12
N ILE A 102 0.98 5.81 3.57
CA ILE A 102 0.26 6.31 2.40
C ILE A 102 1.27 6.81 1.38
N VAL A 103 1.10 6.43 0.12
CA VAL A 103 1.83 7.02 -1.00
C VAL A 103 0.86 7.82 -1.86
N SER A 104 1.24 9.03 -2.27
CA SER A 104 0.37 9.88 -3.09
C SER A 104 1.08 10.65 -4.20
N ALA A 105 0.34 11.05 -5.23
CA ALA A 105 0.87 11.72 -6.42
C ALA A 105 1.15 13.23 -6.23
N SER A 106 2.13 13.56 -5.39
CA SER A 106 2.67 14.92 -5.29
C SER A 106 4.10 14.93 -4.80
N ALA A 107 4.89 15.90 -5.28
CA ALA A 107 6.20 16.20 -4.68
C ALA A 107 6.06 16.77 -3.25
N THR A 108 4.88 17.26 -2.86
CA THR A 108 4.62 17.89 -1.57
C THR A 108 4.42 16.83 -0.48
N GLN A 109 5.22 16.92 0.58
CA GLN A 109 5.14 16.04 1.76
C GLN A 109 4.21 16.57 2.86
N SER A 110 3.56 17.71 2.61
CA SER A 110 2.70 18.41 3.60
C SER A 110 1.22 18.07 3.48
N VAL A 111 0.78 17.54 2.33
CA VAL A 111 -0.63 17.30 2.03
C VAL A 111 -0.77 16.02 1.20
N ILE A 112 -1.67 15.13 1.62
CA ILE A 112 -2.03 13.94 0.85
C ILE A 112 -2.79 14.37 -0.41
N THR A 113 -2.40 13.81 -1.56
CA THR A 113 -3.00 14.10 -2.87
C THR A 113 -3.52 12.82 -3.52
N ALA A 114 -4.13 12.91 -4.70
CA ALA A 114 -4.67 11.75 -5.41
C ALA A 114 -3.87 11.51 -6.70
N PRO A 115 -3.68 10.25 -7.15
CA PRO A 115 -4.14 9.02 -6.51
C PRO A 115 -3.40 8.67 -5.22
N VAL A 116 -4.10 7.97 -4.32
CA VAL A 116 -3.59 7.37 -3.08
C VAL A 116 -3.38 5.86 -3.24
N LEU A 117 -2.23 5.38 -2.78
CA LEU A 117 -1.91 3.97 -2.49
C LEU A 117 -1.84 3.79 -0.97
N THR A 118 -2.47 2.74 -0.45
CA THR A 118 -2.48 2.42 0.97
C THR A 118 -1.60 1.21 1.27
N VAL A 119 -0.88 1.23 2.38
CA VAL A 119 0.03 0.16 2.79
C VAL A 119 -0.18 -0.09 4.27
N VAL A 120 -0.64 -1.30 4.61
CA VAL A 120 -0.91 -1.73 5.98
C VAL A 120 0.18 -2.71 6.43
N GLU A 121 0.76 -2.47 7.59
CA GLU A 121 1.63 -3.45 8.24
C GLU A 121 0.77 -4.53 8.92
N ALA A 122 1.00 -5.78 8.54
CA ALA A 122 0.38 -6.92 9.20
C ALA A 122 0.92 -7.07 10.62
N LYS A 123 0.01 -7.29 11.56
CA LYS A 123 0.33 -7.61 12.94
C LYS A 123 0.58 -9.11 13.07
N GLU A 124 1.43 -9.48 14.02
CA GLU A 124 1.74 -10.88 14.36
C GLU A 124 2.17 -11.75 13.15
N ASN A 125 2.72 -11.12 12.10
CA ASN A 125 3.07 -11.75 10.83
C ASN A 125 1.89 -12.41 10.07
N ASP A 126 0.64 -12.03 10.36
CA ASP A 126 -0.54 -12.55 9.66
C ASP A 126 -1.10 -11.54 8.67
N LEU A 127 -0.80 -11.74 7.37
CA LEU A 127 -1.32 -10.91 6.29
C LEU A 127 -2.85 -10.87 6.23
N ARG A 128 -3.55 -11.92 6.68
CA ARG A 128 -5.02 -11.96 6.64
C ARG A 128 -5.64 -10.97 7.62
N SER A 129 -4.99 -10.78 8.78
CA SER A 129 -5.45 -9.86 9.82
C SER A 129 -5.50 -8.40 9.35
N GLY A 130 -4.63 -8.02 8.39
CA GLY A 130 -4.56 -6.67 7.84
C GLY A 130 -5.53 -6.38 6.68
N LEU A 131 -6.19 -7.41 6.11
CA LEU A 131 -7.02 -7.24 4.91
C LEU A 131 -8.21 -6.31 5.15
N GLY A 132 -8.91 -6.47 6.29
CA GLY A 132 -10.07 -5.65 6.63
C GLY A 132 -9.72 -4.16 6.71
N GLN A 133 -8.63 -3.84 7.41
CA GLN A 133 -8.14 -2.47 7.55
C GLN A 133 -7.67 -1.92 6.20
N CYS A 134 -6.87 -2.70 5.45
CA CYS A 134 -6.37 -2.27 4.14
C CYS A 134 -7.51 -1.94 3.18
N ILE A 135 -8.56 -2.76 3.12
CA ILE A 135 -9.72 -2.49 2.26
C ILE A 135 -10.48 -1.25 2.74
N ALA A 136 -10.63 -1.02 4.04
CA ALA A 136 -11.26 0.19 4.56
C ALA A 136 -10.46 1.45 4.17
N GLU A 137 -9.13 1.40 4.29
CA GLU A 137 -8.25 2.47 3.82
C GLU A 137 -8.38 2.68 2.29
N MET A 138 -8.48 1.60 1.51
CA MET A 138 -8.72 1.67 0.06
C MET A 138 -10.07 2.30 -0.30
N VAL A 139 -11.15 2.01 0.46
CA VAL A 139 -12.46 2.67 0.29
C VAL A 139 -12.35 4.17 0.60
N GLY A 140 -11.63 4.53 1.68
CA GLY A 140 -11.31 5.93 1.98
C GLY A 140 -10.55 6.60 0.82
N ALA A 141 -9.52 5.93 0.30
CA ALA A 141 -8.75 6.40 -0.85
C ALA A 141 -9.60 6.53 -2.12
N GLN A 142 -10.56 5.62 -2.36
CA GLN A 142 -11.49 5.71 -3.47
C GLN A 142 -12.32 6.98 -3.41
N ILE A 143 -12.96 7.25 -2.27
CA ILE A 143 -13.78 8.45 -2.07
C ILE A 143 -12.92 9.72 -2.19
N PHE A 144 -11.73 9.70 -1.59
CA PHE A 144 -10.80 10.82 -1.67
C PHE A 144 -10.38 11.12 -3.12
N ASN A 145 -10.01 10.09 -3.90
CA ASN A 145 -9.63 10.22 -5.31
C ASN A 145 -10.81 10.70 -6.16
N GLN A 146 -12.02 10.18 -5.93
CA GLN A 146 -13.23 10.58 -6.64
C GLN A 146 -13.57 12.06 -6.41
N ARG A 147 -13.40 12.57 -5.18
CA ARG A 147 -13.55 14.01 -4.87
C ARG A 147 -12.55 14.89 -5.62
N LYS A 148 -11.48 14.32 -6.18
CA LYS A 148 -10.48 14.98 -7.03
C LYS A 148 -10.68 14.71 -8.53
N GLY A 149 -11.78 14.05 -8.92
CA GLY A 149 -12.10 13.74 -10.31
C GLY A 149 -11.38 12.49 -10.86
N LEU A 150 -10.75 11.69 -10.00
CA LEU A 150 -10.08 10.46 -10.41
C LEU A 150 -10.95 9.24 -10.06
N VAL A 151 -11.34 8.49 -11.09
CA VAL A 151 -12.22 7.30 -10.99
C VAL A 151 -11.51 5.99 -11.32
N HIS A 152 -10.17 5.99 -11.25
CA HIS A 152 -9.35 4.81 -11.47
C HIS A 152 -9.43 3.84 -10.28
N ALA A 153 -9.07 2.59 -10.53
CA ALA A 153 -8.95 1.58 -9.48
C ALA A 153 -7.96 2.02 -8.39
N ILE A 154 -8.27 1.63 -7.15
CA ILE A 154 -7.39 1.85 -5.99
C ILE A 154 -6.55 0.61 -5.76
N TYR A 155 -5.29 0.81 -5.42
CA TYR A 155 -4.40 -0.27 -5.07
C TYR A 155 -4.05 -0.15 -3.59
N GLY A 156 -3.87 -1.30 -2.97
CA GLY A 156 -3.47 -1.41 -1.57
C GLY A 156 -2.62 -2.66 -1.36
N THR A 157 -1.94 -2.72 -0.23
CA THR A 157 -1.16 -3.91 0.13
C THR A 157 -1.15 -4.09 1.63
N VAL A 158 -1.12 -5.36 2.03
CA VAL A 158 -0.78 -5.77 3.39
C VAL A 158 0.61 -6.38 3.35
N THR A 159 1.46 -6.07 4.33
CA THR A 159 2.84 -6.57 4.36
C THR A 159 3.36 -6.86 5.76
N THR A 160 4.18 -7.89 5.90
CA THR A 160 5.02 -8.13 7.10
C THR A 160 6.41 -7.52 6.94
N GLY A 161 6.63 -6.67 5.94
CA GLY A 161 7.96 -6.25 5.47
C GLY A 161 8.65 -7.31 4.61
N THR A 162 8.63 -8.58 5.04
CA THR A 162 9.25 -9.71 4.31
C THR A 162 8.34 -10.36 3.27
N THR A 163 7.03 -10.27 3.43
CA THR A 163 6.03 -10.82 2.51
C THR A 163 4.94 -9.80 2.26
N TRP A 164 4.55 -9.65 1.00
CA TRP A 164 3.57 -8.67 0.52
C TRP A 164 2.40 -9.37 -0.16
N ARG A 165 1.18 -8.93 0.15
CA ARG A 165 -0.05 -9.32 -0.55
C ARG A 165 -0.75 -8.06 -1.04
N PHE A 166 -1.00 -8.02 -2.34
CA PHE A 166 -1.57 -6.86 -3.02
C PHE A 166 -3.06 -7.02 -3.28
N LEU A 167 -3.75 -5.88 -3.33
CA LEU A 167 -5.17 -5.78 -3.57
C LEU A 167 -5.46 -4.70 -4.61
N LYS A 168 -6.56 -4.88 -5.35
CA LYS A 168 -7.13 -3.87 -6.24
C LYS A 168 -8.61 -3.69 -5.92
N LEU A 169 -9.04 -2.45 -5.68
CA LEU A 169 -10.45 -2.09 -5.56
C LEU A 169 -10.88 -1.36 -6.83
N ASP A 170 -11.84 -1.95 -7.54
CA ASP A 170 -12.48 -1.36 -8.70
C ASP A 170 -13.97 -1.19 -8.41
N GLN A 171 -14.36 0.06 -8.14
CA GLN A 171 -15.72 0.44 -7.72
C GLN A 171 -16.16 -0.25 -6.41
N GLN A 172 -16.86 -1.38 -6.50
CA GLN A 172 -17.36 -2.18 -5.37
C GLN A 172 -16.71 -3.56 -5.32
N LYS A 173 -15.81 -3.87 -6.26
CA LYS A 173 -15.17 -5.17 -6.37
C LYS A 173 -13.74 -5.10 -5.88
N VAL A 174 -13.45 -5.84 -4.82
CA VAL A 174 -12.10 -6.04 -4.28
C VAL A 174 -11.53 -7.32 -4.89
N HIS A 175 -10.39 -7.20 -5.55
CA HIS A 175 -9.57 -8.32 -5.96
C HIS A 175 -8.44 -8.49 -4.95
N ILE A 176 -8.33 -9.68 -4.36
CA ILE A 176 -7.22 -10.04 -3.48
C ILE A 176 -6.29 -10.95 -4.28
N ASP A 177 -5.02 -10.56 -4.42
CA ASP A 177 -4.04 -11.46 -5.05
C ASP A 177 -3.67 -12.58 -4.08
N LEU A 178 -3.93 -13.82 -4.47
CA LEU A 178 -3.51 -14.99 -3.70
C LEU A 178 -1.99 -15.22 -3.80
N THR A 179 -1.31 -14.58 -4.74
CA THR A 179 0.15 -14.59 -4.87
C THR A 179 0.77 -13.77 -3.74
N GLU A 180 1.69 -14.39 -3.01
CA GLU A 180 2.55 -13.70 -2.04
C GLU A 180 3.89 -13.32 -2.69
N TYR A 181 4.28 -12.07 -2.50
CA TYR A 181 5.53 -11.51 -3.02
C TYR A 181 6.52 -11.37 -1.88
N PHE A 182 7.58 -12.17 -1.93
CA PHE A 182 8.65 -12.17 -0.92
C PHE A 182 9.65 -11.03 -1.16
N ILE A 183 10.29 -10.57 -0.09
CA ILE A 183 11.24 -9.44 -0.12
C ILE A 183 12.42 -9.65 -1.06
N ASN A 184 12.75 -10.87 -1.47
CA ASN A 184 13.77 -11.13 -2.48
C ASN A 184 13.30 -10.85 -3.93
N GLN A 185 11.99 -10.67 -4.14
CA GLN A 185 11.35 -10.27 -5.40
C GLN A 185 11.09 -8.75 -5.42
N LEU A 186 12.12 -7.97 -5.02
CA LEU A 186 12.00 -6.51 -4.90
C LEU A 186 11.54 -5.86 -6.21
N ASP A 187 11.99 -6.37 -7.34
CA ASP A 187 11.65 -5.81 -8.65
C ASP A 187 10.15 -5.89 -8.98
N LEU A 188 9.51 -7.02 -8.64
CA LEU A 188 8.07 -7.20 -8.75
C LEU A 188 7.32 -6.33 -7.73
N ILE A 189 7.76 -6.31 -6.47
CA ILE A 189 7.15 -5.48 -5.41
C ILE A 189 7.16 -4.00 -5.82
N LEU A 190 8.30 -3.49 -6.29
CA LEU A 190 8.44 -2.12 -6.75
C LEU A 190 7.56 -1.82 -7.97
N GLY A 191 7.48 -2.75 -8.93
CA GLY A 191 6.60 -2.63 -10.09
C GLY A 191 5.13 -2.49 -9.69
N ILE A 192 4.66 -3.32 -8.76
CA ILE A 192 3.26 -3.31 -8.31
C ILE A 192 2.94 -2.03 -7.52
N LEU A 193 3.82 -1.63 -6.60
CA LEU A 193 3.66 -0.38 -5.83
C LEU A 193 3.67 0.88 -6.72
N ALA A 194 4.25 0.79 -7.91
CA ALA A 194 4.31 1.89 -8.87
C ALA A 194 3.06 2.02 -9.75
N LEU A 195 2.24 0.97 -9.90
CA LEU A 195 1.04 0.97 -10.76
C LEU A 195 0.12 2.18 -10.59
N PRO A 196 -0.20 2.65 -9.37
CA PRO A 196 -1.11 3.78 -9.19
C PRO A 196 -0.60 5.10 -9.77
N PHE A 197 0.70 5.17 -10.04
CA PHE A 197 1.43 6.39 -10.38
C PHE A 197 1.97 6.37 -11.82
N GLN A 198 1.74 5.28 -12.55
CA GLN A 198 2.06 5.20 -13.98
C GLN A 198 1.29 6.30 -14.73
N GLY A 199 1.97 6.99 -15.65
CA GLY A 199 1.44 8.17 -16.35
C GLY A 199 1.80 9.52 -15.73
N LEU A 200 2.25 9.60 -14.47
CA LEU A 200 2.77 10.85 -13.90
C LEU A 200 4.08 11.31 -14.58
N GLY A 201 4.83 10.38 -15.17
CA GLY A 201 6.09 10.64 -15.86
C GLY A 201 5.97 11.18 -17.29
N GLU A 202 4.79 11.11 -17.91
CA GLU A 202 4.59 11.56 -19.31
C GLU A 202 4.42 13.07 -19.46
N PHE A 203 4.28 13.81 -18.35
CA PHE A 203 4.10 15.26 -18.39
C PHE A 203 5.41 16.07 -18.39
N HIS A 204 6.58 15.41 -18.34
CA HIS A 204 7.88 16.06 -18.27
C HIS A 204 8.96 15.39 -19.13
N SER A 205 8.63 15.06 -20.38
CA SER A 205 9.60 14.84 -21.47
C SER A 205 9.60 16.00 -22.44
#